data_AF-A0AAP2GE49-F1
#
_entry.id   AF-A0AAP2GE49-F1
#
_cell.length_a   1.000
_cell.length_b   1.000
_cell.length_c   1.000
_cell.angle_alpha   90.00
_cell.angle_beta   90.00
_cell.angle_gamma   90.00
#
_symmetry.space_group_name_H-M   'P 1'
#
loop_
_entity.id
_entity.type
_entity.pdbx_description
1 polymer ?
#
loop_
_entity_poly.entity_id
_entity_poly.type
_entity_poly.pdbx_seq_one_letter_code
_entity_poly.pdbx_strand_id
1 'polypeptide(L)'
;MAIYLFKKTVYNCKQATLLSLKKEAGAASWWERFKLWYHLLRCDPCRNFIQQSHLITQAGQKMYQEWQQRPPHALSAERRELIRKELESLH
;
A
#
# COMPACT_ATOMS: atom_id res chain seq x y z
N MET A 1 -17.54 12.27 20.53
CA MET A 1 -16.35 12.21 21.39
C MET A 1 -16.09 10.73 21.74
N ALA A 2 -15.03 10.11 21.22
CA ALA A 2 -14.81 8.66 21.34
C ALA A 2 -14.20 8.29 22.69
N ILE A 3 -14.85 7.39 23.42
CA ILE A 3 -14.41 6.92 24.73
C ILE A 3 -13.58 5.64 24.50
N TYR A 4 -12.26 5.76 24.57
CA TYR A 4 -11.37 4.60 24.66
C TYR A 4 -11.43 4.06 26.09
N LEU A 5 -11.91 2.84 26.27
CA LEU A 5 -11.86 2.16 27.58
C LEU A 5 -10.41 2.00 28.10
N PHE A 6 -9.43 2.02 27.18
CA PHE A 6 -8.01 1.98 27.52
C PHE A 6 -7.23 3.06 26.74
N LYS A 7 -7.41 4.34 27.11
CA LYS A 7 -6.76 5.49 26.45
C LYS A 7 -5.23 5.37 26.29
N LYS A 8 -4.54 4.62 27.16
CA LYS A 8 -3.08 4.49 27.17
C LYS A 8 -2.54 3.36 26.26
N THR A 9 -3.39 2.42 25.84
CA THR A 9 -2.95 1.23 25.07
C THR A 9 -3.45 1.22 23.63
N VAL A 10 -4.27 2.21 23.26
CA VAL A 10 -4.90 2.29 21.94
C VAL A 10 -4.22 3.36 21.11
N TYR A 11 -3.76 2.97 19.93
CA TYR A 11 -3.16 3.87 18.95
C TYR A 11 -4.10 5.04 18.63
N ASN A 12 -3.55 6.24 18.44
CA ASN A 12 -4.29 7.34 17.84
C ASN A 12 -4.50 7.07 16.33
N CYS A 13 -5.34 7.86 15.66
CA CYS A 13 -5.65 7.65 14.24
C CYS A 13 -4.40 7.62 13.34
N LYS A 14 -3.41 8.50 13.60
CA LYS A 14 -2.14 8.54 12.85
C LYS A 14 -1.35 7.24 13.01
N GLN A 15 -1.29 6.71 14.23
CA GLN A 15 -0.64 5.44 14.50
C GLN A 15 -1.42 4.27 13.90
N ALA A 16 -2.75 4.32 13.94
CA ALA A 16 -3.61 3.27 13.36
C ALA A 16 -3.47 3.20 11.83
N THR A 17 -3.41 4.34 11.13
CA THR A 17 -3.20 4.37 9.67
C THR A 17 -1.79 3.93 9.28
N LEU A 18 -0.75 4.34 10.02
CA LEU A 18 0.60 3.81 9.79
C LEU A 18 0.66 2.30 9.99
N LEU A 19 -0.03 1.80 11.01
CA LEU A 19 -0.05 0.38 11.33
C LEU A 19 -0.87 -0.45 10.34
N SER A 20 -1.92 0.12 9.74
CA SER A 20 -2.64 -0.55 8.65
C SER A 20 -1.76 -0.72 7.42
N LEU A 21 -0.96 0.29 7.06
CA LEU A 21 0.02 0.19 5.98
C LEU A 21 1.12 -0.83 6.30
N LYS A 22 1.63 -0.83 7.54
CA LYS A 22 2.60 -1.84 8.01
C LYS A 22 2.02 -3.26 7.94
N LYS A 23 0.73 -3.43 8.24
CA LYS A 23 0.00 -4.70 8.14
C LYS A 23 -0.13 -5.15 6.68
N GLU A 24 -0.46 -4.24 5.76
CA GLU A 24 -0.53 -4.53 4.32
C GLU A 24 0.83 -4.95 3.75
N ALA A 25 1.93 -4.36 4.24
CA ALA A 25 3.29 -4.77 3.91
C ALA A 25 3.75 -6.10 4.56
N GLY A 26 2.90 -6.76 5.35
CA GLY A 26 3.23 -8.02 6.02
C GLY A 26 4.15 -7.88 7.25
N ALA A 27 4.52 -6.66 7.63
CA ALA A 27 5.51 -6.40 8.69
C ALA A 27 4.89 -6.22 10.10
N ALA A 28 3.55 -6.25 10.22
CA ALA A 28 2.87 -6.05 11.51
C ALA A 28 2.86 -7.32 12.38
N SER A 29 3.32 -7.18 13.62
CA SER A 29 3.28 -8.22 14.66
C SER A 29 1.85 -8.55 15.09
N TRP A 30 1.67 -9.69 15.74
CA TRP A 30 0.37 -10.12 16.28
C TRP A 30 -0.24 -9.11 17.25
N TRP A 31 0.56 -8.55 18.16
CA TRP A 31 0.12 -7.53 19.12
C TRP A 31 -0.31 -6.24 18.44
N GLU A 32 0.39 -5.82 17.40
CA GLU A 32 0.03 -4.66 16.59
C GLU A 32 -1.31 -4.89 15.87
N ARG A 33 -1.49 -6.08 15.27
CA ARG A 33 -2.75 -6.46 14.61
C ARG A 33 -3.93 -6.42 15.58
N PHE A 34 -3.77 -6.92 16.80
CA PHE A 34 -4.81 -6.88 17.83
C PHE A 34 -5.19 -5.44 18.24
N LYS A 35 -4.19 -4.59 18.51
CA LYS A 35 -4.42 -3.18 18.85
C LYS A 35 -5.10 -2.41 17.71
N LEU A 36 -4.70 -2.67 16.46
CA LEU A 36 -5.35 -2.09 15.29
C LEU A 36 -6.81 -2.55 15.20
N TRP A 37 -7.08 -3.85 15.35
CA TRP A 37 -8.44 -4.39 15.36
C TRP A 37 -9.32 -3.71 16.41
N TYR A 38 -8.82 -3.57 17.63
CA TYR A 38 -9.53 -2.86 18.71
C TYR A 38 -9.82 -1.39 18.36
N HIS A 39 -8.86 -0.67 17.76
CA HIS A 39 -9.09 0.72 17.33
C HIS A 39 -10.20 0.81 16.27
N LEU A 40 -10.24 -0.14 15.33
CA LEU A 40 -11.21 -0.15 14.24
C LEU A 40 -12.64 -0.49 14.68
N LEU A 41 -12.83 -1.13 15.84
CA LEU A 41 -14.17 -1.33 16.42
C LEU A 41 -14.87 -0.01 16.79
N ARG A 42 -14.11 1.08 16.97
CA ARG A 42 -14.65 2.35 17.50
C ARG A 42 -14.35 3.58 16.65
N CYS A 43 -13.53 3.45 15.61
CA CYS A 43 -13.12 4.56 14.76
C CYS A 43 -13.56 4.34 13.31
N ASP A 44 -14.77 4.79 12.97
CA ASP A 44 -15.30 4.72 11.60
C ASP A 44 -14.39 5.39 10.55
N PRO A 45 -13.78 6.57 10.79
CA PRO A 45 -12.88 7.18 9.82
C PRO A 45 -11.68 6.29 9.48
N CYS A 46 -11.08 5.63 10.48
CA CYS A 46 -9.98 4.71 10.24
C CYS A 46 -10.44 3.44 9.51
N ARG A 47 -11.66 2.96 9.79
CA ARG A 47 -12.24 1.84 9.02
C ARG A 47 -12.40 2.20 7.54
N ASN A 48 -12.95 3.37 7.26
CA ASN A 48 -13.16 3.86 5.89
C ASN A 48 -11.82 4.06 5.18
N PHE A 49 -10.83 4.67 5.86
CA PHE A 49 -9.49 4.83 5.31
C PHE A 49 -8.86 3.50 4.89
N ILE A 50 -8.93 2.47 5.73
CA ILE A 50 -8.34 1.16 5.41
C ILE A 50 -9.07 0.53 4.22
N GLN A 51 -10.39 0.61 4.17
CA GLN A 51 -11.15 0.11 3.02
C GLN A 51 -10.75 0.81 1.72
N GLN A 52 -10.61 2.13 1.74
CA GLN A 52 -10.17 2.93 0.60
C GLN A 52 -8.74 2.60 0.19
N SER A 53 -7.81 2.50 1.14
CA SER A 53 -6.41 2.13 0.89
C SER A 53 -6.29 0.78 0.21
N HIS A 54 -7.06 -0.20 0.68
CA HIS A 54 -7.10 -1.54 0.09
C HIS A 54 -7.64 -1.51 -1.35
N LEU A 55 -8.71 -0.75 -1.62
CA LEU A 55 -9.26 -0.60 -2.97
C LEU A 55 -8.24 0.04 -3.94
N ILE A 56 -7.53 1.08 -3.50
CA ILE A 56 -6.48 1.72 -4.31
C ILE A 56 -5.36 0.72 -4.62
N THR A 57 -4.93 -0.04 -3.61
CA THR A 57 -3.88 -1.06 -3.77
C THR A 57 -4.31 -2.14 -4.76
N GLN A 58 -5.54 -2.64 -4.66
CA GLN A 58 -6.07 -3.64 -5.58
C GLN A 58 -6.22 -3.10 -7.00
N ALA A 59 -6.67 -1.86 -7.17
CA ALA A 59 -6.77 -1.21 -8.48
C ALA A 59 -5.38 -1.08 -9.12
N GLY A 60 -4.38 -0.63 -8.36
CA GLY A 60 -2.99 -0.54 -8.84
C GLY A 60 -2.41 -1.90 -9.23
N GLN A 61 -2.66 -2.96 -8.44
CA GLN A 61 -2.22 -4.32 -8.77
C GLN A 61 -2.86 -4.84 -10.06
N LYS A 62 -4.17 -4.62 -10.26
CA LYS A 62 -4.87 -5.01 -11.49
C LYS A 62 -4.31 -4.27 -12.70
N MET A 63 -4.15 -2.94 -12.60
CA MET A 63 -3.55 -2.13 -13.67
C MET A 63 -2.14 -2.62 -14.01
N TYR A 64 -1.31 -2.93 -13.01
CA TYR A 64 0.03 -3.46 -13.23
C TYR A 64 0.01 -4.82 -13.94
N GLN A 65 -0.87 -5.73 -13.54
CA GLN A 65 -1.04 -7.03 -14.19
C GLN A 65 -1.51 -6.87 -15.65
N GLU A 66 -2.45 -5.97 -15.90
CA GLU A 66 -2.91 -5.63 -17.25
C GLU A 66 -1.75 -5.08 -18.09
N TRP A 67 -0.91 -4.20 -17.54
CA TRP A 67 0.25 -3.64 -18.24
C TRP A 67 1.35 -4.68 -18.52
N GLN A 68 1.51 -5.69 -17.67
CA GLN A 68 2.43 -6.79 -17.96
C GLN A 68 1.96 -7.62 -19.17
N GLN A 69 0.65 -7.80 -19.34
CA GLN A 69 0.09 -8.55 -20.46
C GLN A 69 -0.04 -7.69 -21.74
N ARG A 70 -0.37 -6.42 -21.56
CA ARG A 70 -0.64 -5.44 -22.62
C ARG A 70 -0.04 -4.09 -22.23
N PRO A 71 1.28 -3.91 -22.39
CA PRO A 71 1.93 -2.68 -22.00
C PRO A 71 1.34 -1.51 -22.81
N PRO A 72 0.79 -0.47 -22.15
CA PRO A 72 0.11 0.63 -22.83
C PRO A 72 1.07 1.38 -23.76
N HIS A 73 2.34 1.43 -23.38
CA HIS A 73 3.43 1.97 -24.18
C HIS A 73 4.63 1.02 -24.07
N ALA A 74 5.07 0.48 -25.20
CA ALA A 74 6.33 -0.22 -25.33
C ALA A 74 7.31 0.66 -26.11
N LEU A 75 8.60 0.60 -25.76
CA LEU A 75 9.63 1.19 -26.62
C LEU A 75 9.56 0.53 -28.00
N SER A 76 9.63 1.33 -29.06
CA SER A 76 9.84 0.77 -30.40
C SER A 76 11.15 -0.02 -30.42
N ALA A 77 11.22 -1.06 -31.24
CA ALA A 77 12.42 -1.88 -31.37
C ALA A 77 13.66 -1.02 -31.67
N GLU A 78 13.48 0.02 -32.50
CA GLU A 78 14.52 0.99 -32.85
C GLU A 78 15.05 1.77 -31.63
N ARG A 79 14.17 2.35 -30.79
CA ARG A 79 14.62 3.08 -29.59
C ARG A 79 15.26 2.15 -28.57
N ARG A 80 14.79 0.90 -28.48
CA ARG A 80 15.37 -0.11 -27.59
C ARG A 80 16.80 -0.48 -28.00
N GLU A 81 17.07 -0.54 -29.29
CA GLU A 81 18.39 -0.83 -29.84
C GLU A 81 19.36 0.35 -29.67
N LEU A 82 18.88 1.59 -29.84
CA LEU A 82 19.68 2.79 -29.56
C LEU A 82 20.18 2.82 -28.11
N ILE A 83 19.27 2.60 -27.15
CA ILE A 83 19.62 2.56 -25.73
C ILE A 83 20.64 1.44 -25.44
N ARG A 84 20.50 0.28 -26.10
CA ARG A 84 21.44 -0.83 -25.94
C ARG A 84 22.85 -0.44 -26.37
N LYS A 85 22.99 0.15 -27.56
CA LYS A 85 24.30 0.58 -28.10
C LYS A 85 24.94 1.66 -27.23
N GLU A 86 24.15 2.58 -26.70
CA GLU A 86 24.65 3.63 -25.81
C GLU A 86 25.18 3.04 -24.49
N LEU A 87 24.49 2.05 -23.92
CA LEU A 87 24.95 1.32 -22.73
C LEU A 87 26.22 0.50 -22.98
N GLU A 88 26.34 -0.12 -24.15
CA GLU A 88 27.54 -0.86 -24.56
C GLU A 88 28.74 0.07 -24.78
N SER A 89 28.53 1.30 -25.26
CA SER A 89 29.60 2.29 -25.45
C SER A 89 30.13 2.94 -24.17
N LEU A 90 29.43 2.72 -23.04
CA LEU A 90 29.83 3.19 -21.71
C LEU A 90 30.73 2.20 -20.95
N HIS A 91 30.93 0.99 -21.50
CA HIS A 91 31.91 0.00 -21.04
C HIS A 91 33.12 -0.04 -21.98
#